data_AF-A0A5K1JWK1-F1
#
_entry.id   AF-A0A5K1JWK1-F1
#
_cell.length_a   1.000
_cell.length_b   1.000
_cell.length_c   1.000
_cell.angle_alpha   90.00
_cell.angle_beta   90.00
_cell.angle_gamma   90.00
#
_symmetry.space_group_name_H-M   'P 1'
#
loop_
_entity.id
_entity.type
_entity.pdbx_description
1 polymer ?
#
loop_
_entity_poly.entity_id
_entity_poly.type
_entity_poly.pdbx_seq_one_letter_code
_entity_poly.pdbx_strand_id
1 'polypeptide(L)'
;MSQSPITLYDIQSTIPQPWAPNIWRVRYAIPPDEIVSCCPPSDGRTLPSPNRFILNYKRLPYRTVWIEFSDVETTLRRIGAQPTSYRSDGRPVYTLPAIIDPQRSINAPVVLSNPTVIAEYLEATYPARPVFPEGSRALQSLFVHYIQDGFVKPLLPILVPLTHQRLPERSQAHFSRGGAPSPTSPTALAGPQSEQAWNAVREQFNFLAAILDKNTSDGNGVVAMGRDVSYADFALCSVL
;
A
#
# COMPACT_ATOMS: atom_id res chain seq x y z
N MET A 1 -3.82 20.45 -24.75
CA MET A 1 -4.85 19.39 -24.61
C MET A 1 -4.82 18.92 -23.16
N SER A 2 -5.93 19.05 -22.43
CA SER A 2 -6.00 18.57 -21.04
C SER A 2 -6.01 17.04 -21.07
N GLN A 3 -4.98 16.39 -20.52
CA GLN A 3 -4.96 14.93 -20.36
C GLN A 3 -6.07 14.54 -19.40
N SER A 4 -6.87 13.54 -19.77
CA SER A 4 -7.87 12.98 -18.86
C SER A 4 -7.17 12.35 -17.66
N PRO A 5 -7.67 12.55 -16.43
CA PRO A 5 -7.01 12.05 -15.23
C PRO A 5 -7.04 10.53 -15.16
N ILE A 6 -6.01 9.94 -14.56
CA ILE A 6 -5.96 8.51 -14.22
C ILE A 6 -7.12 8.21 -13.26
N THR A 7 -7.77 7.05 -13.42
CA THR A 7 -8.77 6.59 -12.45
C THR A 7 -8.13 5.52 -11.57
N LEU A 8 -7.97 5.82 -10.28
CA LEU A 8 -7.50 4.88 -9.26
C LEU A 8 -8.69 4.22 -8.57
N TYR A 9 -8.73 2.90 -8.55
CA TYR A 9 -9.69 2.11 -7.80
C TYR A 9 -9.04 1.65 -6.50
N ASP A 10 -9.71 1.94 -5.38
CA ASP A 10 -9.18 1.71 -4.04
C ASP A 10 -10.31 1.43 -3.04
N ILE A 11 -9.97 1.03 -1.82
CA ILE A 11 -10.95 0.77 -0.74
C ILE A 11 -10.93 1.91 0.27
N GLN A 12 -12.11 2.40 0.62
CA GLN A 12 -12.25 3.47 1.58
C GLN A 12 -11.91 2.97 2.99
N SER A 13 -11.06 3.69 3.71
CA SER A 13 -10.83 3.44 5.13
C SER A 13 -12.02 3.96 5.93
N THR A 14 -12.57 3.13 6.82
CA THR A 14 -13.51 3.56 7.84
C THR A 14 -12.82 4.00 9.14
N ILE A 15 -11.48 3.96 9.18
CA ILE A 15 -10.71 4.21 10.40
C ILE A 15 -10.24 5.67 10.45
N PRO A 16 -10.79 6.50 11.37
CA PRO A 16 -10.49 7.94 11.42
C PRO A 16 -9.04 8.29 11.77
N GLN A 17 -8.27 7.34 12.34
CA GLN A 17 -6.85 7.50 12.64
C GLN A 17 -6.03 6.29 12.20
N PRO A 18 -4.83 6.48 11.64
CA PRO A 18 -3.97 5.36 11.27
C PRO A 18 -3.59 4.51 12.48
N TRP A 19 -3.36 3.21 12.25
CA TRP A 19 -3.06 2.27 13.33
C TRP A 19 -1.69 2.52 13.96
N ALA A 20 -0.73 3.09 13.22
CA ALA A 20 0.49 3.64 13.79
C ALA A 20 0.26 5.11 14.21
N PRO A 21 0.39 5.43 15.51
CA PRO A 21 0.19 6.78 16.02
C PRO A 21 1.24 7.78 15.51
N ASN A 22 2.26 7.31 14.79
CA ASN A 22 3.35 8.09 14.19
C ASN A 22 3.36 8.05 12.65
N ILE A 23 2.28 7.65 11.96
CA ILE A 23 2.19 7.82 10.49
C ILE A 23 2.48 9.28 10.09
N TRP A 24 2.11 10.24 10.95
CA TRP A 24 2.40 11.64 10.72
C TRP A 24 3.90 11.94 10.71
N ARG A 25 4.80 11.09 11.25
CA ARG A 25 6.25 11.25 11.13
C ARG A 25 6.76 11.00 9.70
N VAL A 26 6.03 10.23 8.89
CA VAL A 26 6.24 10.20 7.43
C VAL A 26 6.01 11.60 6.83
N ARG A 27 5.13 12.42 7.44
CA ARG A 27 4.96 13.86 7.09
C ARG A 27 6.10 14.76 7.57
N TYR A 28 7.13 14.23 8.22
CA TYR A 28 8.36 14.95 8.55
C TYR A 28 9.59 14.32 7.86
N ALA A 29 9.38 13.21 7.15
CA ALA A 29 10.43 12.40 6.54
C ALA A 29 10.78 12.80 5.09
N ILE A 30 9.86 13.54 4.46
CA ILE A 30 9.93 14.03 3.09
C ILE A 30 10.08 15.57 3.19
N PRO A 31 10.75 16.28 2.26
CA PRO A 31 10.81 17.74 2.30
C PRO A 31 9.40 18.39 2.35
N PRO A 32 9.17 19.48 3.10
CA PRO A 32 7.84 20.10 3.31
C PRO A 32 7.09 20.46 2.03
N ASP A 33 7.80 20.72 0.94
CA ASP A 33 7.30 21.00 -0.40
C ASP A 33 6.89 19.73 -1.20
N GLU A 34 7.39 18.56 -0.83
CA GLU A 34 6.99 17.26 -1.40
C GLU A 34 5.93 16.53 -0.56
N ILE A 35 5.86 16.81 0.75
CA ILE A 35 4.87 16.25 1.69
C ILE A 35 3.43 16.57 1.29
N VAL A 36 3.14 17.83 0.97
CA VAL A 36 1.79 18.29 0.60
C VAL A 36 1.33 17.62 -0.71
N SER A 37 2.27 17.26 -1.57
CA SER A 37 2.02 16.56 -2.82
C SER A 37 1.76 15.07 -2.59
N CYS A 38 2.64 14.39 -1.83
CA CYS A 38 2.67 12.93 -1.64
C CYS A 38 1.54 12.40 -0.75
N CYS A 39 1.20 13.16 0.29
CA CYS A 39 0.25 12.78 1.34
C CYS A 39 -0.59 14.02 1.68
N PRO A 40 -1.59 14.41 0.85
CA PRO A 40 -2.51 15.47 1.23
C PRO A 40 -3.13 15.11 2.59
N PRO A 41 -3.42 16.10 3.46
CA PRO A 41 -3.90 15.85 4.82
C PRO A 41 -5.05 14.86 4.76
N SER A 42 -4.77 13.65 5.26
CA SER A 42 -5.74 12.57 5.26
C SER A 42 -6.91 13.03 6.10
N ASP A 43 -8.07 13.11 5.47
CA ASP A 43 -9.40 13.25 6.07
C ASP A 43 -9.78 12.02 6.93
N GLY A 44 -8.79 11.23 7.36
CA GLY A 44 -8.95 9.99 8.14
C GLY A 44 -9.65 8.87 7.37
N ARG A 45 -9.78 8.96 6.04
CA ARG A 45 -10.65 8.06 5.24
C ARG A 45 -9.94 7.26 4.16
N THR A 46 -8.63 7.42 4.02
CA THR A 46 -7.84 6.80 2.94
C THR A 46 -6.74 5.94 3.55
N LEU A 47 -6.71 4.64 3.20
CA LEU A 47 -5.56 3.81 3.54
C LEU A 47 -4.36 4.22 2.68
N PRO A 48 -3.15 4.25 3.25
CA PRO A 48 -1.95 4.48 2.47
C PRO A 48 -1.75 3.31 1.49
N SER A 49 -1.71 3.60 0.19
CA SER A 49 -1.39 2.61 -0.84
C SER A 49 -0.16 3.05 -1.62
N PRO A 50 0.78 2.14 -1.98
CA PRO A 50 2.02 2.51 -2.67
C PRO A 50 1.74 3.27 -3.96
N ASN A 51 0.73 2.85 -4.72
CA ASN A 51 0.39 3.47 -5.99
C ASN A 51 -0.22 4.87 -5.82
N ARG A 52 -0.97 5.15 -4.75
CA ARG A 52 -1.42 6.51 -4.44
C ARG A 52 -0.24 7.43 -4.14
N PHE A 53 0.74 6.94 -3.38
CA PHE A 53 1.97 7.70 -3.12
C PHE A 53 2.76 7.98 -4.39
N ILE A 54 2.90 7.00 -5.29
CA ILE A 54 3.59 7.19 -6.58
C ILE A 54 2.86 8.23 -7.43
N LEU A 55 1.53 8.14 -7.58
CA LEU A 55 0.73 9.09 -8.36
C LEU A 55 0.91 10.53 -7.82
N ASN A 56 0.84 10.67 -6.50
CA ASN A 56 1.00 11.93 -5.79
C ASN A 56 2.43 12.49 -5.90
N TYR A 57 3.46 11.65 -5.73
CA TYR A 57 4.88 12.02 -5.84
C TYR A 57 5.22 12.48 -7.25
N LYS A 58 4.76 11.73 -8.27
CA LYS A 58 4.93 12.06 -9.68
C LYS A 58 4.05 13.24 -10.14
N ARG A 59 3.17 13.76 -9.27
CA ARG A 59 2.21 14.85 -9.56
C ARG A 59 1.28 14.53 -10.74
N LEU A 60 0.88 13.26 -10.85
CA LEU A 60 -0.04 12.82 -11.90
C LEU A 60 -1.48 13.14 -11.48
N PRO A 61 -2.29 13.75 -12.36
CA PRO A 61 -3.69 14.01 -12.05
C PRO A 61 -4.46 12.68 -12.03
N TYR A 62 -5.14 12.39 -10.92
CA TYR A 62 -5.99 11.22 -10.80
C TYR A 62 -7.25 11.51 -9.99
N ARG A 63 -8.26 10.66 -10.17
CA ARG A 63 -9.46 10.58 -9.33
C ARG A 63 -9.53 9.21 -8.68
N THR A 64 -10.11 9.13 -7.49
CA THR A 64 -10.32 7.84 -6.81
C THR A 64 -11.77 7.38 -6.98
N VAL A 65 -11.96 6.11 -7.32
CA VAL A 65 -13.23 5.40 -7.25
C VAL A 65 -13.13 4.40 -6.11
N TRP A 66 -13.94 4.63 -5.08
CA TRP A 66 -14.00 3.76 -3.90
C TRP A 66 -14.86 2.54 -4.18
N ILE A 67 -14.33 1.34 -3.88
CA ILE A 67 -15.05 0.08 -4.03
C ILE A 67 -15.20 -0.62 -2.68
N GLU A 68 -16.38 -1.17 -2.43
CA GLU A 68 -16.65 -2.06 -1.30
C GLU A 68 -16.01 -3.44 -1.52
N PHE A 69 -15.49 -4.07 -0.47
CA PHE A 69 -14.79 -5.36 -0.57
C PHE A 69 -15.58 -6.43 -1.34
N SER A 70 -16.91 -6.52 -1.13
CA SER A 70 -17.75 -7.50 -1.81
C SER A 70 -17.88 -7.30 -3.31
N ASP A 71 -17.60 -6.09 -3.79
CA ASP A 71 -17.84 -5.68 -5.17
C ASP A 71 -16.53 -5.57 -5.97
N VAL A 72 -15.37 -5.85 -5.35
CA VAL A 72 -14.03 -5.78 -5.96
C VAL A 72 -13.94 -6.67 -7.19
N GLU A 73 -14.24 -7.96 -7.06
CA GLU A 73 -14.13 -8.90 -8.17
C GLU A 73 -15.04 -8.51 -9.34
N THR A 74 -16.31 -8.24 -9.06
CA THR A 74 -17.29 -7.82 -10.08
C THR A 74 -16.84 -6.54 -10.79
N THR A 75 -16.31 -5.56 -10.03
CA THR A 75 -15.87 -4.28 -10.59
C THR A 75 -14.61 -4.45 -11.44
N LEU A 76 -13.60 -5.17 -10.96
CA LEU A 76 -12.35 -5.37 -11.70
C LEU A 76 -12.58 -6.17 -12.98
N ARG A 77 -13.44 -7.19 -12.97
CA ARG A 77 -13.87 -7.89 -14.19
C ARG A 77 -14.55 -6.94 -15.18
N ARG A 78 -15.49 -6.11 -14.70
CA ARG A 78 -16.24 -5.17 -15.55
C ARG A 78 -15.35 -4.15 -16.26
N ILE A 79 -14.30 -3.68 -15.60
CA ILE A 79 -13.34 -2.73 -16.20
C ILE A 79 -12.26 -3.42 -17.03
N GLY A 80 -12.25 -4.75 -17.12
CA GLY A 80 -11.25 -5.52 -17.88
C GLY A 80 -9.89 -5.65 -17.18
N ALA A 81 -9.81 -5.43 -15.87
CA ALA A 81 -8.59 -5.68 -15.10
C ALA A 81 -8.27 -7.17 -15.06
N GLN A 82 -6.99 -7.50 -15.19
CA GLN A 82 -6.51 -8.88 -15.06
C GLN A 82 -6.57 -9.35 -13.60
N PRO A 83 -6.75 -10.64 -13.34
CA PRO A 83 -6.59 -11.18 -12.00
C PRO A 83 -5.12 -11.02 -11.55
N THR A 84 -4.92 -10.77 -10.26
CA THR A 84 -3.60 -10.54 -9.68
C THR A 84 -2.91 -11.84 -9.28
N SER A 85 -3.69 -12.90 -9.02
CA SER A 85 -3.20 -14.25 -8.75
C SER A 85 -4.32 -15.27 -8.96
N TYR A 86 -4.01 -16.55 -8.76
CA TYR A 86 -4.98 -17.65 -8.79
C TYR A 86 -4.88 -18.44 -7.50
N ARG A 87 -6.02 -18.89 -6.99
CA ARG A 87 -6.10 -19.81 -5.85
C ARG A 87 -5.62 -21.21 -6.25
N SER A 88 -5.38 -22.07 -5.25
CA SER A 88 -5.02 -23.48 -5.47
C SER A 88 -6.10 -24.26 -6.24
N ASP A 89 -7.37 -23.84 -6.17
CA ASP A 89 -8.49 -24.40 -6.92
C ASP A 89 -8.63 -23.83 -8.34
N GLY A 90 -7.70 -22.98 -8.77
CA GLY A 90 -7.69 -22.34 -10.09
C GLY A 90 -8.61 -21.12 -10.23
N ARG A 91 -9.34 -20.72 -9.17
CA ARG A 91 -10.19 -19.52 -9.24
C ARG A 91 -9.33 -18.25 -9.26
N PRO A 92 -9.66 -17.28 -10.12
CA PRO A 92 -8.93 -16.02 -10.18
C PRO A 92 -9.14 -15.21 -8.89
N VAL A 93 -8.09 -14.52 -8.46
CA VAL A 93 -8.11 -13.58 -7.34
C VAL A 93 -7.94 -12.18 -7.90
N TYR A 94 -8.85 -11.30 -7.47
CA TYR A 94 -8.87 -9.90 -7.83
C TYR A 94 -8.55 -9.06 -6.60
N THR A 95 -7.50 -8.25 -6.67
CA THR A 95 -7.11 -7.36 -5.57
C THR A 95 -6.95 -5.92 -6.06
N LEU A 96 -7.08 -5.01 -5.09
CA LEU A 96 -6.81 -3.59 -5.25
C LEU A 96 -5.41 -3.25 -4.72
N PRO A 97 -4.82 -2.12 -5.10
CA PRO A 97 -5.33 -1.11 -6.05
C PRO A 97 -5.34 -1.58 -7.53
N ALA A 98 -6.17 -0.90 -8.33
CA ALA A 98 -6.17 -0.99 -9.79
C ALA A 98 -6.25 0.40 -10.41
N ILE A 99 -5.71 0.61 -11.60
CA ILE A 99 -5.78 1.89 -12.32
C ILE A 99 -6.32 1.72 -13.74
N ILE A 100 -6.98 2.77 -14.21
CA ILE A 100 -7.26 3.00 -15.62
C ILE A 100 -6.54 4.28 -16.01
N ASP A 101 -5.59 4.16 -16.93
CA ASP A 101 -4.88 5.28 -17.52
C ASP A 101 -5.38 5.51 -18.95
N PRO A 102 -6.09 6.62 -19.21
CA PRO A 102 -6.56 6.94 -20.56
C PRO A 102 -5.42 7.34 -21.53
N GLN A 103 -4.20 7.60 -21.03
CA GLN A 103 -3.07 8.09 -21.82
C GLN A 103 -3.47 9.21 -22.82
N ARG A 104 -3.33 8.95 -24.14
CA ARG A 104 -3.70 9.86 -25.23
C ARG A 104 -5.09 9.56 -25.83
N SER A 105 -5.77 8.50 -25.40
CA SER A 105 -7.06 8.08 -25.96
C SER A 105 -7.94 7.36 -24.95
N ILE A 106 -9.11 7.95 -24.66
CA ILE A 106 -10.15 7.35 -23.81
C ILE A 106 -10.68 6.02 -24.39
N ASN A 107 -10.57 5.82 -25.70
CA ASN A 107 -11.13 4.64 -26.38
C ASN A 107 -10.25 3.38 -26.24
N ALA A 108 -8.99 3.53 -25.84
CA ALA A 108 -8.06 2.42 -25.63
C ALA A 108 -7.21 2.68 -24.37
N PRO A 109 -7.84 2.72 -23.18
CA PRO A 109 -7.13 2.99 -21.94
C PRO A 109 -6.31 1.78 -21.52
N VAL A 110 -5.24 2.02 -20.79
CA VAL A 110 -4.46 0.97 -20.14
C VAL A 110 -5.11 0.63 -18.80
N VAL A 111 -5.48 -0.64 -18.60
CA VAL A 111 -6.10 -1.12 -17.36
C VAL A 111 -5.14 -2.06 -16.66
N LEU A 112 -4.73 -1.69 -15.45
CA LEU A 112 -3.75 -2.44 -14.67
C LEU A 112 -4.28 -2.72 -13.27
N SER A 113 -3.99 -3.93 -12.81
CA SER A 113 -4.09 -4.38 -11.42
C SER A 113 -2.70 -4.86 -10.99
N ASN A 114 -2.49 -5.09 -9.69
CA ASN A 114 -1.20 -5.40 -9.06
C ASN A 114 -0.31 -4.16 -8.81
N PRO A 115 0.02 -3.86 -7.54
CA PRO A 115 0.83 -2.70 -7.17
C PRO A 115 2.18 -2.58 -7.88
N THR A 116 2.89 -3.69 -8.05
CA THR A 116 4.23 -3.72 -8.64
C THR A 116 4.15 -3.42 -10.14
N VAL A 117 3.21 -4.06 -10.84
CA VAL A 117 2.98 -3.83 -12.28
C VAL A 117 2.58 -2.38 -12.54
N ILE A 118 1.71 -1.83 -11.68
CA ILE A 118 1.30 -0.43 -11.76
C ILE A 118 2.50 0.50 -11.54
N ALA A 119 3.36 0.21 -10.55
CA ALA A 119 4.54 1.03 -10.27
C ALA A 119 5.52 1.03 -11.46
N GLU A 120 5.79 -0.13 -12.06
CA GLU A 120 6.64 -0.27 -13.24
C GLU A 120 6.06 0.48 -14.45
N TYR A 121 4.75 0.35 -14.68
CA TYR A 121 4.07 1.08 -15.76
C TYR A 121 4.16 2.59 -15.57
N LEU A 122 3.90 3.09 -14.35
CA LEU A 122 3.96 4.52 -14.07
C LEU A 122 5.38 5.08 -14.21
N GLU A 123 6.41 4.30 -13.85
CA GLU A 123 7.80 4.67 -14.05
C GLU A 123 8.17 4.76 -15.53
N ALA A 124 7.76 3.77 -16.34
CA ALA A 124 8.03 3.75 -17.78
C ALA A 124 7.25 4.82 -18.56
N THR A 125 5.99 5.05 -18.19
CA THR A 125 5.08 5.96 -18.91
C THR A 125 5.28 7.42 -18.51
N TYR A 126 5.61 7.67 -17.24
CA TYR A 126 5.79 9.00 -16.67
C TYR A 126 7.18 9.13 -16.02
N PRO A 127 8.24 9.37 -16.83
CA PRO A 127 9.63 9.30 -16.37
C PRO A 127 10.06 10.46 -15.45
N ALA A 128 9.25 11.52 -15.36
CA ALA A 128 9.52 12.60 -14.41
C ALA A 128 9.42 12.08 -12.96
N ARG A 129 10.36 12.50 -12.10
CA ARG A 129 10.43 12.09 -10.68
C ARG A 129 10.52 10.56 -10.55
N PRO A 130 11.67 9.96 -10.91
CA PRO A 130 11.83 8.51 -10.89
C PRO A 130 11.69 7.98 -9.47
N VAL A 131 10.92 6.92 -9.29
CA VAL A 131 10.78 6.24 -7.98
C VAL A 131 11.75 5.07 -7.85
N PHE A 132 12.36 4.68 -8.97
CA PHE A 132 13.41 3.68 -9.03
C PHE A 132 14.68 4.29 -9.64
N PRO A 133 15.56 4.91 -8.82
CA PRO A 133 16.85 5.38 -9.26
C PRO A 133 17.65 4.30 -10.01
N GLU A 134 18.54 4.73 -10.90
CA GLU A 134 19.34 3.82 -11.73
C GLU A 134 20.14 2.83 -10.85
N GLY A 135 20.16 1.56 -11.24
CA GLY A 135 20.81 0.49 -10.49
C GLY A 135 20.12 0.04 -9.20
N SER A 136 19.06 0.73 -8.73
CA SER A 136 18.45 0.44 -7.41
C SER A 136 17.41 -0.68 -7.41
N ARG A 137 16.91 -1.11 -8.58
CA ARG A 137 15.75 -2.03 -8.68
C ARG A 137 15.91 -3.32 -7.90
N ALA A 138 17.06 -3.98 -8.01
CA ALA A 138 17.29 -5.25 -7.31
C ALA A 138 17.26 -5.06 -5.78
N LEU A 139 17.90 -4.01 -5.27
CA LEU A 139 17.93 -3.70 -3.85
C LEU A 139 16.55 -3.30 -3.33
N GLN A 140 15.82 -2.47 -4.07
CA GLN A 140 14.45 -2.08 -3.70
C GLN A 140 13.50 -3.28 -3.72
N SER A 141 13.62 -4.19 -4.70
CA SER A 141 12.82 -5.43 -4.72
C SER A 141 13.10 -6.32 -3.50
N LEU A 142 14.37 -6.44 -3.09
CA LEU A 142 14.73 -7.17 -1.87
C LEU A 142 14.17 -6.50 -0.61
N PHE A 143 14.24 -5.16 -0.54
CA PHE A 143 13.66 -4.40 0.56
C PHE A 143 12.14 -4.58 0.64
N VAL A 144 11.43 -4.48 -0.48
CA VAL A 144 9.97 -4.71 -0.56
C VAL A 144 9.62 -6.12 -0.13
N HIS A 145 10.40 -7.12 -0.55
CA HIS A 145 10.22 -8.49 -0.09
C HIS A 145 10.39 -8.61 1.43
N TYR A 146 11.41 -7.95 2.02
CA TYR A 146 11.56 -7.90 3.48
C TYR A 146 10.38 -7.19 4.19
N ILE A 147 9.86 -6.09 3.64
CA ILE A 147 8.67 -5.45 4.19
C ILE A 147 7.47 -6.41 4.17
N GLN A 148 7.24 -7.12 3.08
CA GLN A 148 6.13 -8.06 2.96
C GLN A 148 6.29 -9.30 3.86
N ASP A 149 7.48 -9.88 3.90
CA ASP A 149 7.70 -11.17 4.55
C ASP A 149 8.21 -11.05 5.98
N GLY A 150 9.12 -10.13 6.25
CA GLY A 150 9.68 -9.90 7.58
C GLY A 150 8.81 -8.98 8.43
N PHE A 151 8.30 -7.89 7.85
CA PHE A 151 7.66 -6.83 8.62
C PHE A 151 6.13 -6.95 8.71
N VAL A 152 5.45 -7.29 7.60
CA VAL A 152 3.98 -7.42 7.58
C VAL A 152 3.51 -8.72 8.25
N LYS A 153 4.20 -9.86 8.06
CA LYS A 153 3.73 -11.14 8.62
C LYS A 153 3.50 -11.11 10.15
N PRO A 154 4.39 -10.53 10.98
CA PRO A 154 4.15 -10.38 12.42
C PRO A 154 2.99 -9.44 12.78
N LEU A 155 2.64 -8.50 11.89
CA LEU A 155 1.52 -7.58 12.08
C LEU A 155 0.17 -8.24 11.79
N LEU A 156 0.11 -9.24 10.91
CA LEU A 156 -1.16 -9.85 10.48
C LEU A 156 -2.02 -10.39 11.63
N PRO A 157 -1.49 -11.11 12.65
CA PRO A 157 -2.30 -11.59 13.77
C PRO A 157 -2.94 -10.47 14.59
N ILE A 158 -2.37 -9.26 14.56
CA ILE A 158 -2.86 -8.09 15.29
C ILE A 158 -3.84 -7.29 14.40
N LEU A 159 -3.45 -6.98 13.16
CA LEU A 159 -4.20 -6.11 12.26
C LEU A 159 -5.45 -6.79 11.69
N VAL A 160 -5.40 -8.09 11.38
CA VAL A 160 -6.53 -8.79 10.74
C VAL A 160 -7.77 -8.79 11.64
N PRO A 161 -7.70 -9.18 12.94
CA PRO A 161 -8.88 -9.14 13.81
C PRO A 161 -9.42 -7.72 14.03
N LEU A 162 -8.53 -6.74 14.21
CA LEU A 162 -8.91 -5.33 14.39
C LEU A 162 -9.60 -4.75 13.15
N THR A 163 -9.10 -5.10 11.95
CA THR A 163 -9.68 -4.67 10.68
C THR A 163 -11.03 -5.33 10.49
N HIS A 164 -11.13 -6.64 10.71
CA HIS A 164 -12.38 -7.39 10.54
C HIS A 164 -13.52 -6.81 11.39
N GLN A 165 -13.27 -6.46 12.65
CA GLN A 165 -14.28 -5.86 13.54
C GLN A 165 -14.81 -4.51 13.06
N ARG A 166 -14.02 -3.77 12.27
CA ARG A 166 -14.37 -2.42 11.79
C ARG A 166 -14.99 -2.41 10.39
N LEU A 167 -15.02 -3.55 9.70
CA LEU A 167 -15.65 -3.66 8.39
C LEU A 167 -17.18 -3.70 8.52
N PRO A 168 -17.93 -3.17 7.54
CA PRO A 168 -19.36 -3.42 7.44
C PRO A 168 -19.68 -4.92 7.40
N GLU A 169 -20.85 -5.33 7.92
CA GLU A 169 -21.25 -6.75 8.05
C GLU A 169 -21.13 -7.54 6.74
N ARG A 170 -21.51 -6.91 5.61
CA ARG A 170 -21.41 -7.51 4.27
C ARG A 170 -19.95 -7.84 3.89
N SER A 171 -19.01 -6.99 4.29
CA SER A 171 -17.58 -7.16 4.04
C SER A 171 -16.97 -8.19 5.00
N GLN A 172 -17.42 -8.24 6.26
CA GLN A 172 -17.03 -9.30 7.20
C GLN A 172 -17.41 -10.69 6.70
N ALA A 173 -18.66 -10.87 6.24
CA ALA A 173 -19.15 -12.14 5.72
C ALA A 173 -18.36 -12.63 4.48
N HIS A 174 -17.79 -11.70 3.70
CA HIS A 174 -16.93 -12.02 2.57
C HIS A 174 -15.56 -12.57 3.01
N PHE A 175 -14.96 -12.02 4.07
CA PHE A 175 -13.71 -12.53 4.65
C PHE A 175 -13.87 -13.96 5.18
N SER A 176 -14.98 -14.27 5.86
CA SER A 176 -15.25 -15.62 6.38
C SER A 176 -15.47 -16.65 5.27
N ARG A 177 -16.01 -16.26 4.11
CA ARG A 177 -16.23 -17.15 2.95
C ARG A 177 -14.98 -17.35 2.08
N GLY A 178 -14.02 -16.44 2.16
CA GLY A 178 -12.79 -16.47 1.35
C GLY A 178 -11.74 -17.50 1.79
N GLY A 179 -11.99 -18.26 2.86
CA GLY A 179 -11.03 -19.20 3.42
C GLY A 179 -9.96 -18.57 4.31
N ALA A 180 -10.10 -17.28 4.65
CA ALA A 180 -9.32 -16.69 5.73
C ALA A 180 -9.72 -17.41 7.04
N PRO A 181 -8.77 -17.77 7.93
CA PRO A 181 -9.14 -18.32 9.23
C PRO A 181 -10.13 -17.36 9.89
N SER A 182 -11.21 -17.90 10.48
CA SER A 182 -12.15 -17.06 11.23
C SER A 182 -11.33 -16.19 12.17
N PRO A 183 -11.56 -14.87 12.24
CA PRO A 183 -10.86 -14.06 13.22
C PRO A 183 -11.13 -14.73 14.55
N THR A 184 -10.07 -15.25 15.17
CA THR A 184 -10.16 -15.82 16.50
C THR A 184 -10.89 -14.79 17.34
N SER A 185 -11.90 -15.27 18.08
CA SER A 185 -12.71 -14.44 18.96
C SER A 185 -11.83 -13.46 19.72
N PRO A 186 -12.26 -12.21 19.97
CA PRO A 186 -11.43 -11.15 20.58
C PRO A 186 -10.68 -11.57 21.86
N THR A 187 -11.20 -12.59 22.55
CA THR A 187 -10.61 -13.26 23.71
C THR A 187 -9.26 -13.93 23.45
N ALA A 188 -8.86 -14.18 22.20
CA ALA A 188 -7.56 -14.79 21.85
C ALA A 188 -6.39 -13.78 21.80
N LEU A 189 -6.68 -12.47 21.73
CA LEU A 189 -5.66 -11.41 21.75
C LEU A 189 -5.44 -10.81 23.14
N ALA A 190 -6.04 -11.39 24.18
CA ALA A 190 -5.78 -11.03 25.57
C ALA A 190 -4.85 -12.07 26.19
N GLY A 191 -3.68 -11.62 26.67
CA GLY A 191 -2.70 -12.47 27.36
C GLY A 191 -1.35 -12.59 26.64
N PRO A 192 -0.51 -13.55 27.06
CA PRO A 192 0.91 -13.64 26.67
C PRO A 192 1.16 -13.72 25.16
N GLN A 193 0.22 -14.27 24.39
CA GLN A 193 0.33 -14.42 22.94
C GLN A 193 0.27 -13.06 22.20
N SER A 194 -0.49 -12.10 22.73
CA SER A 194 -0.57 -10.74 22.20
C SER A 194 0.72 -9.97 22.48
N GLU A 195 1.26 -10.10 23.69
CA GLU A 195 2.55 -9.51 24.06
C GLU A 195 3.70 -10.07 23.21
N GLN A 196 3.71 -11.37 22.94
CA GLN A 196 4.67 -12.01 22.03
C GLN A 196 4.57 -11.45 20.61
N ALA A 197 3.35 -11.29 20.07
CA ALA A 197 3.15 -10.70 18.75
C ALA A 197 3.64 -9.24 18.68
N TRP A 198 3.32 -8.43 19.69
CA TRP A 198 3.80 -7.05 19.79
C TRP A 198 5.32 -6.95 19.98
N ASN A 199 5.92 -7.88 20.71
CA ASN A 199 7.38 -7.96 20.85
C ASN A 199 8.06 -8.30 19.51
N ALA A 200 7.53 -9.28 18.76
CA ALA A 200 8.05 -9.63 17.44
C ALA A 200 7.93 -8.43 16.47
N VAL A 201 6.81 -7.70 16.49
CA VAL A 201 6.65 -6.46 15.73
C VAL A 201 7.71 -5.44 16.13
N ARG A 202 7.88 -5.18 17.43
CA ARG A 202 8.88 -4.24 17.94
C ARG A 202 10.30 -4.59 17.49
N GLU A 203 10.66 -5.88 17.48
CA GLU A 203 11.96 -6.34 16.98
C GLU A 203 12.16 -5.99 15.51
N GLN A 204 11.14 -6.18 14.65
CA GLN A 204 11.24 -5.80 13.24
C GLN A 204 11.34 -4.28 13.05
N PHE A 205 10.61 -3.48 13.84
CA PHE A 205 10.75 -2.01 13.83
C PHE A 205 12.16 -1.57 14.26
N ASN A 206 12.71 -2.17 15.31
CA ASN A 206 14.06 -1.87 15.77
C ASN A 206 15.11 -2.25 14.73
N PHE A 207 14.94 -3.41 14.07
CA PHE A 207 15.83 -3.81 12.98
C PHE A 207 15.76 -2.82 11.81
N LEU A 208 14.57 -2.44 11.37
CA LEU A 208 14.39 -1.47 10.29
C LEU A 208 15.02 -0.11 10.63
N ALA A 209 14.83 0.37 11.86
CA ALA A 209 15.46 1.59 12.34
C ALA A 209 16.98 1.50 12.28
N ALA A 210 17.57 0.40 12.77
CA ALA A 210 19.02 0.19 12.73
C ALA A 210 19.58 0.09 11.30
N ILE A 211 18.79 -0.40 10.33
CA ILE A 211 19.17 -0.40 8.92
C ILE A 211 19.12 1.03 8.35
N LEU A 212 18.05 1.80 8.61
CA LEU A 212 17.92 3.17 8.14
C LEU A 212 18.94 4.12 8.78
N ASP A 213 19.33 3.89 10.03
CA ASP A 213 20.37 4.64 10.74
C ASP A 213 21.73 4.56 10.04
N LYS A 214 21.98 3.52 9.24
CA LYS A 214 23.19 3.45 8.40
C LYS A 214 23.27 4.59 7.40
N ASN A 215 22.13 5.15 6.99
CA ASN A 215 22.06 6.31 6.11
C ASN A 215 22.24 7.65 6.86
N THR A 216 22.63 7.63 8.14
CA THR A 216 22.92 8.88 8.89
C THR A 216 24.26 9.49 8.47
N SER A 217 25.19 8.69 7.96
CA SER A 217 26.52 9.15 7.54
C SER A 217 26.55 9.72 6.12
N ASP A 218 25.73 9.21 5.21
CA ASP A 218 25.64 9.60 3.79
C ASP A 218 24.26 10.14 3.37
N GLY A 219 23.36 10.33 4.34
CA GLY A 219 21.99 10.83 4.14
C GLY A 219 21.45 11.53 5.39
N ASN A 220 20.13 11.49 5.57
CA ASN A 220 19.44 12.00 6.75
C ASN A 220 18.90 10.89 7.68
N GLY A 221 19.14 9.61 7.34
CA GLY A 221 18.64 8.46 8.11
C GLY A 221 17.11 8.22 8.01
N VAL A 222 16.42 8.96 7.15
CA VAL A 222 14.96 9.01 7.12
C VAL A 222 14.36 8.19 5.98
N VAL A 223 15.00 8.22 4.81
CA VAL A 223 14.58 7.47 3.62
C VAL A 223 15.59 6.39 3.28
N ALA A 224 15.11 5.33 2.62
CA ALA A 224 15.90 4.14 2.27
C ALA A 224 17.09 4.47 1.37
N MET A 225 16.99 5.51 0.54
CA MET A 225 18.06 5.98 -0.34
C MET A 225 18.73 7.29 0.14
N GLY A 226 18.75 7.50 1.46
CA GLY A 226 19.54 8.54 2.13
C GLY A 226 19.01 9.97 2.03
N ARG A 227 18.63 10.42 0.83
CA ARG A 227 18.06 11.77 0.59
C ARG A 227 16.86 11.75 -0.34
N ASP A 228 16.87 10.84 -1.31
CA ASP A 228 15.83 10.75 -2.32
C ASP A 228 14.79 9.70 -1.93
N VAL A 229 13.52 10.05 -2.09
CA VAL A 229 12.40 9.13 -1.88
C VAL A 229 12.39 8.08 -2.99
N SER A 230 12.18 6.83 -2.60
CA SER A 230 12.19 5.68 -3.50
C SER A 230 10.95 4.79 -3.32
N TYR A 231 10.75 3.82 -4.22
CA TYR A 231 9.67 2.84 -4.09
C TYR A 231 9.73 2.05 -2.78
N ALA A 232 10.92 1.79 -2.23
CA ALA A 232 11.10 1.17 -0.92
C ALA A 232 10.40 1.97 0.19
N ASP A 233 10.49 3.29 0.16
CA ASP A 233 9.84 4.18 1.13
C ASP A 233 8.32 4.14 0.98
N PHE A 234 7.80 4.10 -0.25
CA PHE A 234 6.36 3.95 -0.49
C PHE A 234 5.81 2.61 -0.03
N ALA A 235 6.56 1.53 -0.21
CA ALA A 235 6.20 0.21 0.28
C ALA A 235 6.16 0.18 1.82
N LEU A 236 7.18 0.75 2.48
CA LEU A 236 7.19 0.88 3.94
C LEU A 236 6.01 1.72 4.45
N CYS A 237 5.79 2.90 3.88
CA CYS A 237 4.72 3.81 4.29
C CYS A 237 3.32 3.26 4.04
N SER A 238 3.16 2.28 3.14
CA SER A 238 1.87 1.62 2.92
C SER A 238 1.48 0.63 4.02
N VAL A 239 2.46 0.19 4.81
CA VAL A 239 2.22 -0.73 5.92
C VAL A 239 1.95 0.02 7.20
N LEU A 240 2.71 1.09 7.47
CA LEU A 240 2.58 1.95 8.65
C LEU A 240 1.17 2.51 8.79
#